data_AF-A0ABD4QN75-F1
#
_entry.id   AF-A0ABD4QN75-F1
#
_cell.length_a   1.000
_cell.length_b   1.000
_cell.length_c   1.000
_cell.angle_alpha   90.00
_cell.angle_beta   90.00
_cell.angle_gamma   90.00
#
_symmetry.space_group_name_H-M   'P 1'
#
loop_
_entity.id
_entity.type
_entity.pdbx_description
1 polymer ?
#
loop_
_entity_poly.entity_id
_entity_poly.type
_entity_poly.pdbx_seq_one_letter_code
_entity_poly.pdbx_strand_id
1 'polypeptide(L)'
;MPNWKTFRYSLLHFFIVLMLFSTSFLRKPNGGQWMLAFMVLIGIVSFSVEYMLNRHTSHQKQEARRMRYLYFIMFQIAMTLILFVTFQLVINRSL
;
A
#
# COMPACT_ATOMS: atom_id res chain seq x y z
N MET A 1 13.95 -20.61 4.94
CA MET A 1 12.85 -20.11 5.81
C MET A 1 11.94 -19.25 4.94
N PRO A 2 10.61 -19.39 4.97
CA PRO A 2 9.77 -18.63 4.06
C PRO A 2 9.93 -17.14 4.37
N ASN A 3 10.29 -16.33 3.38
CA ASN A 3 10.52 -14.88 3.45
C ASN A 3 9.24 -14.07 3.82
N TRP A 4 8.21 -14.70 4.38
CA TRP A 4 6.94 -14.08 4.74
C TRP A 4 7.09 -13.11 5.91
N LYS A 5 8.12 -13.28 6.76
CA LYS A 5 8.46 -12.28 7.78
C LYS A 5 8.95 -10.97 7.19
N THR A 6 9.43 -10.99 5.94
CA THR A 6 9.99 -9.81 5.26
C THR A 6 8.92 -8.84 4.80
N PHE A 7 7.71 -9.34 4.47
CA PHE A 7 6.63 -8.51 3.89
C PHE A 7 5.56 -8.11 4.90
N ARG A 8 5.90 -8.15 6.19
CA ARG A 8 4.93 -7.93 7.26
C ARG A 8 4.33 -6.53 7.19
N TYR A 9 5.10 -5.52 6.79
CA TYR A 9 4.61 -4.15 6.76
C TYR A 9 3.67 -3.92 5.57
N SER A 10 4.02 -4.39 4.38
CA SER A 10 3.12 -4.28 3.21
C SER A 10 1.84 -5.07 3.39
N LEU A 11 1.91 -6.25 3.99
CA LEU A 11 0.74 -7.09 4.21
C LEU A 11 -0.21 -6.45 5.24
N LEU A 12 0.33 -5.89 6.33
CA LEU A 12 -0.45 -5.17 7.34
C LEU A 12 -1.05 -3.88 6.75
N HIS A 13 -0.25 -3.12 5.99
CA HIS A 13 -0.73 -1.95 5.24
C HIS A 13 -1.88 -2.30 4.30
N PHE A 14 -1.73 -3.37 3.53
CA PHE A 14 -2.78 -3.83 2.60
C PHE A 14 -4.11 -4.12 3.31
N PHE A 15 -4.09 -4.81 4.46
CA PHE A 15 -5.30 -5.06 5.22
C PHE A 15 -5.92 -3.80 5.81
N ILE A 16 -5.10 -2.88 6.34
CA ILE A 16 -5.58 -1.58 6.84
C ILE A 16 -6.27 -0.79 5.72
N VAL A 17 -5.64 -0.72 4.55
CA VAL A 17 -6.18 -0.02 3.38
C VAL A 17 -7.49 -0.67 2.91
N LEU A 18 -7.56 -1.99 2.87
CA LEU A 18 -8.79 -2.71 2.53
C LEU A 18 -9.94 -2.32 3.48
N MET A 19 -9.70 -2.36 4.78
CA MET A 19 -10.73 -2.06 5.79
C MET A 19 -11.16 -0.59 5.74
N LEU A 20 -10.22 0.35 5.59
CA LEU A 20 -10.51 1.78 5.61
C LEU A 20 -11.28 2.25 4.38
N PHE A 21 -10.90 1.77 3.19
CA PHE A 21 -11.38 2.38 1.94
C PHE A 21 -12.44 1.56 1.20
N SER A 22 -12.61 0.26 1.50
CA SER A 22 -13.57 -0.62 0.81
C SER A 22 -14.99 -0.06 0.77
N THR A 23 -15.50 0.43 1.91
CA THR A 23 -16.86 0.99 2.00
C THR A 23 -17.06 2.21 1.10
N SER A 24 -16.02 3.02 0.91
CA SER A 24 -16.07 4.21 0.07
C SER A 24 -16.17 3.86 -1.42
N PHE A 25 -15.47 2.81 -1.86
CA PHE A 25 -15.57 2.32 -3.23
C PHE A 25 -16.89 1.61 -3.50
N LEU A 26 -17.31 0.70 -2.62
CA LEU A 26 -18.51 -0.13 -2.81
C LEU A 26 -19.83 0.66 -2.84
N ARG A 27 -19.84 1.91 -2.38
CA ARG A 27 -21.00 2.82 -2.48
C ARG A 27 -21.28 3.35 -3.89
N LYS A 28 -20.34 3.20 -4.83
CA LYS A 28 -20.48 3.74 -6.20
C LYS A 28 -20.78 2.64 -7.21
N PRO A 29 -21.50 2.94 -8.31
CA PRO A 29 -21.62 1.99 -9.42
C PRO A 29 -20.24 1.66 -9.99
N ASN A 30 -20.03 0.39 -10.34
CA ASN A 30 -18.72 -0.17 -10.71
C ASN A 30 -17.63 -0.04 -9.62
N GLY A 31 -18.00 0.31 -8.38
CA GLY A 31 -17.09 0.52 -7.28
C GLY A 31 -16.20 -0.68 -6.95
N GLY A 32 -16.70 -1.90 -7.13
CA GLY A 32 -15.93 -3.13 -6.94
C GLY A 32 -14.73 -3.26 -7.90
N GLN A 33 -14.90 -2.87 -9.18
CA GLN A 33 -13.80 -2.91 -10.17
C GLN A 33 -12.73 -1.89 -9.81
N TRP A 34 -13.14 -0.67 -9.46
CA TRP A 34 -12.21 0.38 -9.02
C TRP A 34 -11.51 0.05 -7.71
N MET A 35 -12.22 -0.60 -6.76
CA MET A 35 -11.62 -1.11 -5.53
C MET A 35 -10.53 -2.14 -5.84
N LEU A 36 -10.82 -3.12 -6.70
CA LEU A 36 -9.83 -4.14 -7.09
C LEU A 36 -8.61 -3.49 -7.74
N ALA A 37 -8.80 -2.56 -8.67
CA ALA A 37 -7.71 -1.83 -9.32
C ALA A 37 -6.86 -1.05 -8.29
N PHE A 38 -7.51 -0.36 -7.35
CA PHE A 38 -6.84 0.35 -6.26
C PHE A 38 -6.02 -0.60 -5.37
N MET A 39 -6.61 -1.72 -4.94
CA MET A 39 -5.92 -2.71 -4.09
C MET A 39 -4.73 -3.35 -4.80
N VAL A 40 -4.86 -3.68 -6.09
CA VAL A 40 -3.76 -4.25 -6.89
C VAL A 40 -2.60 -3.24 -7.00
N LEU A 41 -2.88 -1.97 -7.28
CA LEU A 41 -1.85 -0.94 -7.33
C LEU A 41 -1.13 -0.77 -5.99
N ILE A 42 -1.89 -0.68 -4.89
CA ILE A 42 -1.32 -0.57 -3.54
C ILE A 42 -0.47 -1.79 -3.22
N GLY A 43 -0.94 -2.99 -3.55
CA GLY A 43 -0.19 -4.24 -3.39
C GLY A 43 1.13 -4.20 -4.17
N ILE A 44 1.10 -3.96 -5.47
CA ILE A 44 2.30 -3.96 -6.31
C ILE A 44 3.33 -2.95 -5.78
N VAL A 45 2.92 -1.72 -5.50
CA VAL A 45 3.84 -0.67 -5.03
C VAL A 45 4.42 -1.02 -3.67
N SER A 46 3.57 -1.41 -2.72
CA SER A 46 3.96 -1.74 -1.35
C SER A 46 4.97 -2.88 -1.30
N PHE A 47 4.62 -4.02 -1.91
CA PHE A 47 5.46 -5.20 -1.88
C PHE A 47 6.76 -5.02 -2.67
N SER A 48 6.74 -4.29 -3.79
CA SER A 48 7.96 -4.01 -4.57
C SER A 48 8.94 -3.12 -3.81
N VAL A 49 8.44 -2.07 -3.15
CA VAL A 49 9.29 -1.15 -2.40
C VAL A 49 9.81 -1.82 -1.12
N GLU A 50 9.00 -2.60 -0.40
CA GLU A 50 9.48 -3.37 0.76
C GLU A 50 10.53 -4.42 0.37
N TYR A 51 10.35 -5.10 -0.77
CA TYR A 51 11.34 -6.03 -1.30
C TYR A 51 12.68 -5.34 -1.55
N MET A 52 12.65 -4.19 -2.24
CA MET A 52 13.84 -3.41 -2.53
C MET A 52 14.50 -2.90 -1.25
N LEU A 53 13.70 -2.41 -0.30
CA LEU A 53 14.17 -1.94 1.00
C LEU A 53 14.86 -3.05 1.78
N ASN A 54 14.25 -4.24 1.85
CA ASN A 54 14.83 -5.38 2.54
C ASN A 54 16.16 -5.80 1.90
N ARG A 55 16.23 -5.85 0.57
CA ARG A 55 17.47 -6.18 -0.15
C ARG A 55 18.60 -5.19 0.17
N HIS A 56 18.32 -3.89 0.15
CA HIS A 56 19.31 -2.84 0.40
C HIS A 56 19.68 -2.62 1.87
N THR A 57 18.88 -3.11 2.82
CA THR A 57 19.11 -2.92 4.26
C THR A 57 19.56 -4.17 4.99
N SER A 58 19.65 -5.31 4.30
CA SER A 58 20.02 -6.63 4.85
C SER A 58 21.37 -6.66 5.57
N HIS A 59 22.34 -5.84 5.15
CA HIS A 59 23.67 -5.74 5.76
C HIS A 59 23.86 -4.52 6.68
N GLN A 60 22.84 -3.68 6.87
CA GLN A 60 22.95 -2.48 7.71
C GLN A 60 22.63 -2.74 9.19
N LYS A 61 23.19 -1.90 10.08
CA LYS A 61 22.84 -1.88 11.51
C LYS A 61 21.33 -1.76 11.72
N GLN A 62 20.82 -2.45 12.74
CA GLN A 62 19.39 -2.56 13.02
C GLN A 62 18.68 -1.20 13.18
N GLU A 63 19.35 -0.20 13.75
CA GLU A 63 18.81 1.16 13.90
C GLU A 63 18.58 1.88 12.57
N ALA A 64 19.58 1.84 11.67
CA ALA A 64 19.46 2.42 10.33
C ALA A 64 18.37 1.73 9.51
N ARG A 65 18.23 0.40 9.67
CA ARG A 65 17.13 -0.37 9.08
C ARG A 65 15.78 0.12 9.63
N ARG A 66 15.62 0.27 10.94
CA ARG A 66 14.36 0.72 11.57
C ARG A 66 13.90 2.08 11.03
N MET A 67 14.81 3.05 10.93
CA MET A 67 14.49 4.39 10.40
C MET A 67 14.01 4.33 8.95
N ARG A 68 14.68 3.53 8.10
CA ARG A 68 14.29 3.34 6.70
C ARG A 68 12.91 2.70 6.54
N TYR A 69 12.57 1.72 7.37
CA TYR A 69 11.23 1.13 7.38
C TYR A 69 10.16 2.13 7.86
N LEU A 70 10.50 3.04 8.77
CA LEU A 70 9.60 4.09 9.23
C LEU A 70 9.29 5.09 8.11
N TYR A 71 10.31 5.54 7.37
CA TYR A 71 10.13 6.36 6.16
C TYR A 71 9.32 5.64 5.08
N PHE A 72 9.53 4.33 4.91
CA PHE A 72 8.76 3.52 3.98
C PHE A 72 7.27 3.49 4.34
N ILE A 73 6.92 3.30 5.62
CA ILE A 73 5.52 3.32 6.07
C ILE A 73 4.92 4.71 5.85
N MET A 74 5.64 5.78 6.17
CA MET A 74 5.18 7.15 5.91
C MET A 74 4.90 7.39 4.41
N PHE A 75 5.80 6.92 3.54
CA PHE A 75 5.65 6.99 2.09
C PHE A 75 4.44 6.19 1.61
N GLN A 76 4.23 4.97 2.11
CA GLN A 76 3.06 4.16 1.80
C GLN A 76 1.76 4.87 2.14
N ILE A 77 1.66 5.46 3.34
CA ILE A 77 0.46 6.18 3.79
C ILE A 77 0.20 7.37 2.86
N ALA A 78 1.21 8.19 2.59
CA ALA A 78 1.09 9.36 1.72
C ALA A 78 0.63 8.98 0.30
N MET A 79 1.27 7.99 -0.31
CA MET A 79 0.91 7.50 -1.65
C MET A 79 -0.50 6.90 -1.68
N THR A 80 -0.91 6.22 -0.60
CA THR A 80 -2.26 5.65 -0.50
C THR A 80 -3.33 6.75 -0.48
N LEU A 81 -3.10 7.82 0.28
CA LEU A 81 -4.03 8.95 0.34
C LEU A 81 -4.13 9.67 -1.02
N ILE A 82 -3.00 9.89 -1.69
CA ILE A 82 -2.96 10.49 -3.03
C ILE A 82 -3.71 9.61 -4.04
N LEU A 83 -3.42 8.31 -4.07
CA LEU A 83 -4.11 7.37 -4.95
C LEU A 83 -5.60 7.32 -4.66
N PHE A 84 -5.99 7.31 -3.39
CA PHE A 84 -7.40 7.30 -3.00
C PHE A 84 -8.15 8.52 -3.55
N VAL A 85 -7.59 9.74 -3.38
CA VAL A 85 -8.19 10.96 -3.92
C VAL A 85 -8.29 10.91 -5.43
N THR A 86 -7.23 10.48 -6.12
CA THR A 86 -7.22 10.32 -7.58
C THR A 86 -8.31 9.36 -8.05
N PHE A 87 -8.44 8.20 -7.41
CA PHE A 87 -9.49 7.23 -7.74
C PHE A 87 -10.88 7.79 -7.49
N GLN A 88 -11.11 8.50 -6.37
CA GLN A 88 -12.39 9.13 -6.09
C GLN A 88 -12.78 10.17 -7.15
N LEU A 89 -11.82 10.97 -7.62
CA LEU A 89 -12.01 11.94 -8.69
C LEU A 89 -12.31 11.26 -10.03
N VAL A 90 -11.59 10.20 -10.37
CA VAL A 90 -11.83 9.43 -11.60
C VAL A 90 -13.22 8.81 -11.58
N ILE A 91 -13.61 8.16 -10.48
CA ILE A 91 -14.93 7.52 -10.38
C ILE A 91 -16.04 8.58 -10.47
N ASN A 92 -15.87 9.74 -9.82
CA ASN A 92 -16.83 10.85 -9.88
C ASN A 92 -16.97 11.44 -11.30
N ARG A 93 -15.94 11.38 -12.14
CA ARG A 93 -16.01 11.84 -13.54
C ARG A 93 -16.54 10.77 -14.50
N SER A 94 -16.43 9.50 -14.14
CA SER A 94 -16.93 8.37 -14.95
C SER A 94 -18.39 8.00 -14.68
N LEU A 95 -19.02 8.73 -13.76
CA LEU A 95 -20.42 8.66 -13.35
C LEU A 95 -21.23 9.71 -14.11
#